data_AF-A0A1I3QK39-F1
#
_entry.id   AF-A0A1I3QK39-F1
#
_cell.length_a   1.000
_cell.length_b   1.000
_cell.length_c   1.000
_cell.angle_alpha   90.00
_cell.angle_beta   90.00
_cell.angle_gamma   90.00
#
_symmetry.space_group_name_H-M   'P 1'
#
loop_
_entity.id
_entity.type
_entity.pdbx_description
1 polymer ?
#
loop_
_entity_poly.entity_id
_entity_poly.type
_entity_poly.pdbx_seq_one_letter_code
_entity_poly.pdbx_strand_id
1 'polypeptide(L)'
;MTEGTTSIPIPANDGGLDLPDDAVSPEDQVLARIFYGACLARVEAVIADDDELQLLVMGLCDGLFGRKLEEALETDTKGLAAARRRLANRLRKAFPNGAPV
;
A
#
# COMPACT_ATOMS: atom_id res chain seq x y z
N MET A 1 -46.17 3.21 17.64
CA MET A 1 -45.84 1.83 17.25
C MET A 1 -45.51 1.84 15.76
N THR A 2 -44.34 1.29 15.41
CA THR A 2 -43.86 0.86 14.07
C THR A 2 -43.79 1.90 12.95
N GLU A 3 -42.59 2.45 12.71
CA GLU A 3 -42.25 3.10 11.44
C GLU A 3 -41.98 2.04 10.37
N GLY A 4 -42.79 2.08 9.32
CA GLY A 4 -42.69 1.23 8.14
C GLY A 4 -41.56 1.71 7.22
N THR A 5 -40.86 0.72 6.66
CA THR A 5 -39.86 0.86 5.61
C THR A 5 -40.40 1.63 4.40
N THR A 6 -39.78 2.76 4.06
CA THR A 6 -39.92 3.40 2.75
C THR A 6 -38.59 3.26 2.00
N SER A 7 -38.61 2.42 0.97
CA SER A 7 -37.54 2.27 -0.01
C SER A 7 -37.38 3.55 -0.82
N ILE A 8 -36.16 4.08 -0.89
CA ILE A 8 -35.81 5.21 -1.76
C ILE A 8 -35.38 4.64 -3.12
N PRO A 9 -35.91 5.13 -4.26
CA PRO A 9 -35.53 4.66 -5.58
C PRO A 9 -34.15 5.21 -5.97
N ILE A 10 -33.26 4.34 -6.45
CA ILE A 10 -31.95 4.72 -7.00
C ILE A 10 -32.16 5.15 -8.46
N PRO A 11 -31.80 6.39 -8.85
CA PRO A 11 -31.81 6.79 -10.26
C PRO A 11 -30.70 6.10 -11.04
N ALA A 12 -31.00 5.74 -12.29
CA ALA A 12 -30.11 5.04 -13.20
C ALA A 12 -28.84 5.87 -13.47
N ASN A 13 -27.67 5.27 -13.20
CA ASN A 13 -26.35 5.85 -13.36
C ASN A 13 -25.92 5.89 -14.84
N ASP A 14 -26.01 7.05 -15.47
CA ASP A 14 -25.51 7.38 -16.79
C ASP A 14 -24.11 8.03 -16.72
N GLY A 15 -23.09 7.19 -16.50
CA GLY A 15 -21.85 7.26 -17.26
C GLY A 15 -20.92 8.47 -17.13
N GLY A 16 -20.92 9.20 -16.01
CA GLY A 16 -19.91 10.23 -15.73
C GLY A 16 -19.39 10.12 -14.31
N LEU A 17 -18.31 9.35 -14.11
CA LEU A 17 -17.54 9.45 -12.86
C LEU A 17 -16.77 10.76 -12.91
N ASP A 18 -17.41 11.82 -12.42
CA ASP A 18 -16.71 13.00 -11.93
C ASP A 18 -15.95 12.54 -10.68
N LEU A 19 -14.74 12.01 -10.90
CA LEU A 19 -13.81 11.70 -9.82
C LEU A 19 -13.52 13.04 -9.14
N PRO A 20 -13.76 13.19 -7.83
CA PRO A 20 -13.34 14.40 -7.14
C PRO A 20 -11.85 14.60 -7.42
N ASP A 21 -11.47 15.84 -7.71
CA ASP A 21 -10.08 16.25 -7.84
C ASP A 21 -9.37 15.96 -6.52
N ASP A 22 -8.84 14.74 -6.40
CA ASP A 22 -8.12 14.16 -5.25
C ASP A 22 -6.70 14.75 -5.16
N ALA A 23 -6.56 16.02 -5.58
CA ALA A 23 -5.35 16.79 -5.42
C ALA A 23 -5.21 17.11 -3.93
N VAL A 24 -4.55 16.19 -3.22
CA VAL A 24 -4.09 16.36 -1.84
C VAL A 24 -3.60 17.79 -1.67
N SER A 25 -4.19 18.56 -0.75
CA SER A 25 -3.82 19.95 -0.50
C SER A 25 -2.30 20.06 -0.28
N PRO A 26 -1.62 21.15 -0.70
CA PRO A 26 -0.18 21.30 -0.46
C PRO A 26 0.21 21.10 1.01
N GLU A 27 -0.68 21.49 1.94
CA GLU A 27 -0.52 21.30 3.38
C GLU A 27 -0.59 19.82 3.77
N ASP A 28 -1.52 19.07 3.18
CA ASP A 28 -1.66 17.62 3.36
C ASP A 28 -0.49 16.86 2.72
N GLN A 29 0.07 17.33 1.60
CA GLN A 29 1.26 16.75 1.00
C GLN A 29 2.50 16.94 1.89
N VAL A 30 2.64 18.11 2.52
CA VAL A 30 3.73 18.38 3.47
C VAL A 30 3.57 17.52 4.72
N LEU A 31 2.36 17.41 5.28
CA LEU A 31 2.07 16.54 6.40
C LEU A 31 2.34 15.08 6.05
N ALA A 32 1.85 14.60 4.90
CA ALA A 32 2.12 13.26 4.39
C ALA A 32 3.62 13.02 4.24
N ARG A 33 4.38 13.98 3.69
CA ARG A 33 5.84 13.85 3.53
C ARG A 33 6.56 13.78 4.87
N ILE A 34 6.15 14.54 5.87
CA ILE A 34 6.74 14.50 7.22
C ILE A 34 6.39 13.19 7.92
N PHE A 35 5.11 12.80 7.91
CA PHE A 35 4.62 11.60 8.59
C PHE A 35 5.12 10.31 7.93
N TYR A 36 4.94 10.18 6.61
CA TYR A 36 5.39 8.99 5.88
C TYR A 36 6.89 8.98 5.64
N GLY A 37 7.57 10.13 5.65
CA GLY A 37 9.03 10.20 5.48
C GLY A 37 9.79 9.42 6.55
N ALA A 38 9.40 9.57 7.82
CA ALA A 38 10.01 8.82 8.92
C ALA A 38 9.72 7.31 8.82
N CYS A 39 8.52 6.93 8.37
CA CYS A 39 8.16 5.53 8.14
C CYS A 39 8.96 4.93 6.99
N LEU A 40 9.06 5.62 5.85
CA LEU A 40 9.81 5.18 4.68
C LEU A 40 11.29 5.02 4.99
N ALA A 41 11.90 6.00 5.67
CA ALA A 41 13.30 5.91 6.11
C ALA A 41 13.54 4.70 7.03
N ARG A 42 12.57 4.36 7.88
CA ARG A 42 12.66 3.18 8.75
C ARG A 42 12.50 1.88 7.99
N VAL A 43 11.60 1.84 6.99
CA VAL A 43 11.46 0.68 6.09
C VAL A 43 12.75 0.45 5.32
N GLU A 44 13.32 1.51 4.75
CA GLU A 44 14.58 1.47 3.99
C GLU A 44 15.74 0.96 4.86
N ALA A 45 15.90 1.49 6.07
CA ALA A 45 16.92 1.03 7.01
C ALA A 45 16.79 -0.46 7.40
N VAL A 46 15.56 -0.99 7.41
CA VAL A 46 15.27 -2.38 7.82
C VAL A 46 15.59 -3.41 6.73
N ILE A 47 15.60 -2.97 5.48
CA ILE A 47 15.90 -3.79 4.30
C ILE A 47 17.25 -3.44 3.66
N ALA A 48 18.00 -2.49 4.23
CA ALA A 48 19.26 -1.99 3.68
C ALA A 48 20.33 -3.08 3.48
N ASP A 49 20.26 -4.18 4.23
CA ASP A 49 21.17 -5.33 4.15
C ASP A 49 20.65 -6.48 3.26
N ASP A 50 19.50 -6.31 2.59
CA ASP A 50 18.80 -7.37 1.86
C ASP A 50 18.34 -6.86 0.49
N ASP A 51 19.22 -6.99 -0.51
CA ASP A 51 19.00 -6.50 -1.89
C ASP A 51 17.71 -7.06 -2.51
N GLU A 52 17.38 -8.32 -2.22
CA GLU A 52 16.14 -8.97 -2.68
C GLU A 52 14.90 -8.28 -2.08
N LEU A 53 14.95 -7.88 -0.80
CA LEU A 53 13.86 -7.13 -0.17
C LEU A 53 13.76 -5.68 -0.66
N GLN A 54 14.89 -5.04 -0.97
CA GLN A 54 14.88 -3.71 -1.59
C GLN A 54 14.19 -3.75 -2.95
N LEU A 55 14.56 -4.72 -3.79
CA LEU A 55 13.94 -4.94 -5.09
C LEU A 55 12.46 -5.29 -4.98
N LEU A 56 12.07 -6.09 -3.97
CA LEU A 56 10.67 -6.36 -3.65
C LEU A 56 9.89 -5.08 -3.35
N VAL A 57 10.41 -4.21 -2.48
CA VAL A 57 9.74 -2.97 -2.09
C VAL A 57 9.64 -2.01 -3.28
N MET A 58 10.71 -1.86 -4.06
CA MET A 58 10.70 -1.04 -5.28
C MET A 58 9.65 -1.54 -6.28
N GLY A 59 9.61 -2.84 -6.56
CA GLY A 59 8.60 -3.42 -7.45
C GLY A 59 7.18 -3.22 -6.94
N LEU A 60 6.95 -3.28 -5.62
CA LEU A 60 5.63 -2.97 -5.04
C LEU A 60 5.27 -1.48 -5.18
N CYS A 61 6.23 -0.57 -5.01
CA CYS A 61 6.03 0.87 -5.24
C CYS A 61 5.72 1.19 -6.71
N ASP A 62 6.30 0.44 -7.66
CA ASP A 62 6.02 0.55 -9.09
C ASP A 62 4.71 -0.14 -9.51
N GLY A 63 3.97 -0.73 -8.57
CA GLY A 63 2.70 -1.42 -8.84
C GLY A 63 2.86 -2.78 -9.51
N LEU A 64 4.01 -3.45 -9.35
CA LEU A 64 4.24 -4.81 -9.85
C LEU A 64 3.62 -5.86 -8.91
N PHE A 65 2.91 -6.82 -9.49
CA PHE A 65 2.26 -7.92 -8.77
C PHE A 65 2.35 -9.25 -9.52
N GLY A 66 2.23 -10.36 -8.79
CA GLY A 66 2.21 -11.71 -9.36
C GLY A 66 3.47 -11.99 -10.20
N ARG A 67 3.27 -12.53 -11.42
CA ARG A 67 4.37 -12.90 -12.33
C ARG A 67 5.32 -11.76 -12.68
N LYS A 68 4.83 -10.53 -12.80
CA LYS A 68 5.71 -9.38 -13.08
C LYS A 68 6.72 -9.13 -11.96
N LEU A 69 6.30 -9.38 -10.72
CA LEU A 69 7.15 -9.25 -9.55
C LEU A 69 8.08 -10.47 -9.41
N GLU A 70 7.62 -11.67 -9.78
CA GLU A 70 8.47 -12.87 -9.88
C GLU A 70 9.60 -12.66 -10.90
N GLU A 71 9.28 -12.14 -12.09
CA GLU A 71 10.23 -11.81 -13.14
C GLU A 71 11.23 -10.74 -12.69
N ALA A 72 10.75 -9.66 -12.05
CA ALA A 72 11.61 -8.59 -11.55
C ALA A 72 12.60 -9.07 -10.48
N LEU A 73 12.21 -10.03 -9.64
CA LEU A 73 13.06 -10.61 -8.59
C LEU A 73 13.84 -11.84 -9.07
N GLU A 74 13.69 -12.25 -10.33
CA GLU A 74 14.25 -13.49 -10.89
C GLU A 74 13.96 -14.73 -10.01
N THR A 75 12.74 -14.79 -9.45
CA THR A 75 12.34 -15.80 -8.47
C THR A 75 11.09 -16.55 -8.90
N ASP A 76 10.77 -17.64 -8.21
CA ASP A 76 9.52 -18.38 -8.43
C ASP A 76 8.44 -17.97 -7.42
N THR A 77 7.24 -18.51 -7.58
CA THR A 77 6.11 -18.21 -6.67
C THR A 77 6.41 -18.53 -5.20
N LYS A 78 7.22 -19.55 -4.92
CA LYS A 78 7.59 -19.92 -3.55
C LYS A 78 8.62 -18.94 -2.99
N GLY A 79 9.60 -18.55 -3.80
CA GLY A 79 10.60 -17.54 -3.48
C GLY A 79 9.95 -16.18 -3.21
N LEU A 80 9.03 -15.75 -4.07
CA LEU A 80 8.27 -14.52 -3.85
C LEU A 80 7.44 -14.58 -2.55
N ALA A 81 6.78 -15.70 -2.26
CA ALA A 81 6.05 -15.88 -1.01
C ALA A 81 6.99 -15.85 0.22
N ALA A 82 8.18 -16.43 0.11
CA ALA A 82 9.19 -16.40 1.16
C ALA A 82 9.73 -14.97 1.38
N ALA A 83 10.06 -14.24 0.32
CA ALA A 83 10.50 -12.86 0.37
C ALA A 83 9.43 -11.96 1.02
N ARG A 84 8.16 -12.09 0.63
CA ARG A 84 7.03 -11.39 1.26
C ARG A 84 6.91 -11.68 2.75
N ARG A 85 7.05 -12.95 3.15
CA ARG A 85 7.02 -13.33 4.57
C ARG A 85 8.21 -12.75 5.33
N ARG A 86 9.40 -12.72 4.73
CA ARG A 86 10.61 -12.13 5.31
C ARG A 86 10.44 -10.62 5.51
N LEU A 87 9.93 -9.91 4.51
CA LEU A 87 9.59 -8.49 4.59
C LEU A 87 8.59 -8.22 5.70
N ALA A 88 7.47 -8.95 5.75
CA ALA A 88 6.45 -8.77 6.78
C ALA A 88 7.01 -8.97 8.20
N ASN A 89 7.89 -9.97 8.40
CA ASN A 89 8.54 -10.20 9.69
C ASN A 89 9.49 -9.07 10.08
N ARG A 90 10.27 -8.56 9.12
CA ARG A 90 11.19 -7.43 9.31
C ARG A 90 10.41 -6.17 9.71
N LEU A 91 9.34 -5.86 8.97
CA LEU A 91 8.45 -4.72 9.25
C LEU A 91 7.77 -4.86 10.61
N ARG A 92 7.27 -6.04 10.97
CA ARG A 92 6.66 -6.26 12.30
C ARG A 92 7.64 -6.03 13.46
N LYS A 93 8.93 -6.36 13.28
CA LYS A 93 9.97 -6.05 14.26
C LYS A 93 10.29 -4.56 14.32
N ALA A 94 10.30 -3.89 13.16
CA ALA A 94 10.57 -2.47 13.07
C ALA A 94 9.41 -1.61 13.60
N PHE A 95 8.17 -2.09 13.46
CA PHE A 95 6.94 -1.41 13.85
C PHE A 95 6.14 -2.27 14.84
N PRO A 96 6.62 -2.44 16.10
CA PRO A 96 5.99 -3.34 17.07
C PRO A 96 4.58 -2.91 17.49
N ASN A 97 4.27 -1.62 17.40
CA ASN A 97 2.96 -1.04 17.72
C ASN A 97 2.10 -0.79 16.46
N GLY A 98 2.49 -1.36 15.32
CA GLY A 98 1.92 -1.03 14.01
C GLY A 98 2.64 0.14 13.33
N ALA A 99 2.47 0.26 12.02
CA ALA A 99 2.81 1.48 11.31
C ALA A 99 1.77 2.55 11.69
N PRO A 100 2.16 3.82 11.85
CA PRO A 100 1.18 4.90 11.92
C PRO A 100 0.51 4.98 10.53
N VAL A 101 -0.66 4.37 10.41
CA VAL A 101 -1.58 4.53 9.29
C VAL A 101 -2.69 5.48 9.69
#